data_AF-X0PZ42-F1
#
_entry.id   AF-X0PZ42-F1
#
_cell.length_a   1.000
_cell.length_b   1.000
_cell.length_c   1.000
_cell.angle_alpha   90.00
_cell.angle_beta   90.00
_cell.angle_gamma   90.00
#
_symmetry.space_group_name_H-M   'P 1'
#
loop_
_entity.id
_entity.type
_entity.pdbx_description
1 polymer ?
#
loop_
_entity_poly.entity_id
_entity_poly.type
_entity_poly.pdbx_seq_one_letter_code
_entity_poly.pdbx_strand_id
1 'polypeptide(L)'
;MWVRRLKSILQIAEAKRFAELGKGLELLGRSVITLSSDAEQLAGDRRFQSAAVLRGCAEEEAAKALILLDLARCGWDDSGLVSACMSAFYQHLSRGLYVKAYDGAPADLAEVHGYIDVLRRDLYLEGPTDVDWVFRNAVLDDREMASMSRWKVGSDTGLGQRRVPQLSTSRTGTWCRPAMRSG
;
A
#
# COMPACT_ATOMS: atom_id res chain seq x y z
N MET A 1 -11.62 6.48 -21.19
CA MET A 1 -10.46 7.37 -20.95
C MET A 1 -10.80 8.25 -19.75
N TRP A 2 -10.28 7.96 -18.55
CA TRP A 2 -10.54 8.79 -17.37
C TRP A 2 -9.74 10.10 -17.50
N VAL A 3 -10.42 11.18 -17.83
CA VAL A 3 -9.83 12.53 -17.84
C VAL A 3 -9.34 12.83 -16.42
N ARG A 4 -8.07 13.24 -16.26
CA ARG A 4 -7.51 13.71 -14.99
C ARG A 4 -8.16 15.06 -14.60
N ARG A 5 -9.41 15.01 -14.14
CA ARG A 5 -10.28 16.18 -13.92
C ARG A 5 -9.71 17.21 -12.94
N LEU A 6 -8.89 16.80 -11.97
CA LEU A 6 -8.28 17.78 -11.06
C LEU A 6 -7.35 18.76 -11.80
N LYS A 7 -6.61 18.31 -12.84
CA LYS A 7 -5.69 19.19 -13.56
C LYS A 7 -6.41 20.31 -14.31
N SER A 8 -7.69 20.14 -14.69
CA SER A 8 -8.44 21.20 -15.35
C SER A 8 -8.77 22.37 -14.42
N ILE A 9 -8.57 22.25 -13.10
CA ILE A 9 -8.73 23.37 -12.17
C ILE A 9 -7.80 24.55 -12.50
N LEU A 10 -6.64 24.26 -13.11
CA LEU A 10 -5.69 25.28 -13.54
C LEU A 10 -6.23 26.13 -14.69
N GLN A 11 -7.19 25.62 -15.46
CA GLN A 11 -7.88 26.35 -16.54
C GLN A 11 -8.97 27.29 -16.00
N ILE A 12 -9.29 27.21 -14.70
CA ILE A 12 -10.25 28.07 -14.03
C ILE A 12 -9.49 29.28 -13.45
N ALA A 13 -10.14 30.44 -13.48
CA ALA A 13 -9.63 31.66 -12.85
C ALA A 13 -9.32 31.40 -11.37
N GLU A 14 -8.17 31.89 -10.90
CA GLU A 14 -7.64 31.56 -9.58
C GLU A 14 -8.60 31.85 -8.43
N ALA A 15 -9.25 33.02 -8.47
CA ALA A 15 -10.25 33.44 -7.49
C ALA A 15 -11.44 32.46 -7.33
N LYS A 16 -11.68 31.58 -8.31
CA LYS A 16 -12.74 30.56 -8.27
C LYS A 16 -12.24 29.16 -7.87
N ARG A 17 -10.93 28.92 -7.86
CA ARG A 17 -10.37 27.57 -7.66
C ARG A 17 -10.71 27.01 -6.27
N PHE A 18 -10.66 27.82 -5.22
CA PHE A 18 -11.04 27.38 -3.86
C PHE A 18 -12.49 26.91 -3.78
N ALA A 19 -13.41 27.62 -4.42
CA ALA A 19 -14.83 27.21 -4.45
C ALA A 19 -15.00 25.87 -5.18
N GLU A 20 -14.25 25.64 -6.26
CA GLU A 20 -14.26 24.35 -6.97
C GLU A 20 -13.61 23.22 -6.16
N LEU A 21 -12.53 23.49 -5.42
CA LEU A 21 -11.97 22.53 -4.47
C LEU A 21 -12.99 22.15 -3.40
N GLY A 22 -13.77 23.11 -2.88
CA GLY A 22 -14.84 22.85 -1.92
C GLY A 22 -15.89 21.86 -2.44
N LYS A 23 -16.32 22.01 -3.71
CA LYS A 23 -17.22 21.04 -4.36
C LYS A 23 -16.58 19.66 -4.49
N GLY A 24 -15.29 19.61 -4.81
CA GLY A 24 -14.52 18.37 -4.86
C GLY A 24 -14.47 17.65 -3.52
N LEU A 25 -14.20 18.40 -2.44
CA LEU A 25 -14.19 17.89 -1.06
C LEU A 25 -15.54 17.33 -0.65
N GLU A 26 -16.64 18.00 -0.99
CA GLU A 26 -17.99 17.51 -0.70
C GLU A 26 -18.27 16.16 -1.40
N LEU A 27 -17.89 16.02 -2.67
CA LEU A 27 -18.04 14.77 -3.43
C LEU A 27 -17.19 13.64 -2.83
N LEU A 28 -15.94 13.93 -2.45
CA LEU A 28 -15.07 12.97 -1.77
C LEU A 28 -15.66 12.54 -0.43
N GLY A 29 -16.15 13.48 0.38
CA GLY A 29 -16.78 13.19 1.67
C GLY A 29 -17.97 12.24 1.54
N ARG A 30 -18.86 12.48 0.57
CA ARG A 30 -19.97 11.56 0.28
C ARG A 30 -19.46 10.17 -0.13
N SER A 31 -18.44 10.11 -0.99
CA SER A 31 -17.86 8.84 -1.42
C SER A 31 -17.27 8.05 -0.25
N VAL A 32 -16.54 8.71 0.65
CA VAL A 32 -15.96 8.08 1.84
C VAL A 32 -17.06 7.53 2.75
N ILE A 33 -18.11 8.31 3.02
CA ILE A 33 -19.24 7.88 3.86
C ILE A 33 -19.91 6.63 3.26
N THR A 34 -20.23 6.66 1.96
CA THR A 34 -20.87 5.52 1.27
C THR A 34 -19.98 4.28 1.30
N LEU A 35 -18.71 4.40 0.89
CA LEU A 35 -17.79 3.26 0.85
C LEU A 35 -17.57 2.65 2.25
N SER A 36 -17.49 3.49 3.28
CA SER A 36 -17.32 3.03 4.66
C SER A 36 -18.55 2.29 5.16
N SER A 37 -19.74 2.85 4.94
CA SER A 37 -21.01 2.23 5.30
C SER A 37 -21.21 0.87 4.59
N ASP A 38 -20.90 0.80 3.30
CA ASP A 38 -20.99 -0.45 2.54
C ASP A 38 -19.97 -1.48 3.04
N ALA A 39 -18.76 -1.05 3.40
CA ALA A 39 -17.75 -1.91 4.00
C ALA A 39 -18.21 -2.48 5.35
N GLU A 40 -18.82 -1.66 6.21
CA GLU A 40 -19.39 -2.07 7.49
C GLU A 40 -20.53 -3.08 7.31
N GLN A 41 -21.42 -2.85 6.34
CA GLN A 41 -22.50 -3.78 6.03
C GLN A 41 -21.94 -5.15 5.59
N LEU A 42 -20.97 -5.16 4.68
CA LEU A 42 -20.31 -6.39 4.22
C LEU A 42 -19.58 -7.11 5.35
N ALA A 43 -18.98 -6.37 6.29
CA ALA A 43 -18.34 -6.95 7.47
C ALA A 43 -19.38 -7.61 8.39
N GLY A 44 -20.53 -6.98 8.59
CA GLY A 44 -21.67 -7.55 9.32
C GLY A 44 -22.17 -8.86 8.70
N ASP A 45 -22.21 -8.92 7.38
CA ASP A 45 -22.55 -10.12 6.59
C ASP A 45 -21.42 -11.17 6.52
N ARG A 46 -20.31 -10.97 7.26
CA ARG A 46 -19.12 -11.82 7.27
C ARG A 46 -18.41 -11.93 5.91
N ARG A 47 -18.63 -10.98 5.01
CA ARG A 47 -17.95 -10.84 3.71
C ARG A 47 -16.68 -10.01 3.85
N PHE A 48 -15.79 -10.45 4.75
CA PHE A 48 -14.64 -9.68 5.22
C PHE A 48 -13.68 -9.24 4.10
N GLN A 49 -13.51 -10.06 3.05
CA GLN A 49 -12.65 -9.70 1.93
C GLN A 49 -13.20 -8.49 1.17
N SER A 50 -14.48 -8.54 0.78
CA SER A 50 -15.13 -7.43 0.08
C SER A 50 -15.18 -6.18 0.97
N ALA A 51 -15.42 -6.36 2.27
CA ALA A 51 -15.35 -5.26 3.24
C ALA A 51 -13.95 -4.61 3.29
N ALA A 52 -12.88 -5.42 3.32
CA ALA A 52 -11.51 -4.90 3.34
C ALA A 52 -11.16 -4.11 2.07
N VAL A 53 -11.60 -4.58 0.89
CA VAL A 53 -11.42 -3.85 -0.37
C VAL A 53 -12.13 -2.49 -0.32
N LEU A 54 -13.39 -2.44 0.11
CA LEU A 54 -14.14 -1.18 0.18
C LEU A 54 -13.56 -0.23 1.21
N ARG A 55 -13.08 -0.73 2.35
CA ARG A 55 -12.40 0.08 3.36
C ARG A 55 -11.13 0.71 2.80
N GLY A 56 -10.28 -0.06 2.12
CA GLY A 56 -9.08 0.49 1.47
C GLY A 56 -9.41 1.53 0.39
N CYS A 57 -10.52 1.36 -0.34
CA CYS A 57 -11.02 2.40 -1.24
C CYS A 57 -11.48 3.67 -0.49
N ALA A 58 -12.21 3.52 0.62
CA ALA A 58 -12.65 4.64 1.44
C ALA A 58 -11.46 5.44 2.00
N GLU A 59 -10.45 4.75 2.52
CA GLU A 59 -9.20 5.34 3.02
C GLU A 59 -8.48 6.13 1.91
N GLU A 60 -8.37 5.58 0.70
CA GLU A 60 -7.79 6.31 -0.44
C GLU A 60 -8.60 7.53 -0.88
N GLU A 61 -9.93 7.46 -0.85
CA GLU A 61 -10.78 8.62 -1.12
C GLU A 61 -10.63 9.69 -0.02
N ALA A 62 -10.47 9.29 1.24
CA ALA A 62 -10.20 10.21 2.34
C ALA A 62 -8.84 10.90 2.19
N ALA A 63 -7.80 10.16 1.79
CA ALA A 63 -6.48 10.71 1.50
C ALA A 63 -6.51 11.77 0.39
N LYS A 64 -7.35 11.60 -0.64
CA LYS A 64 -7.54 12.65 -1.67
C LYS A 64 -8.06 13.95 -1.07
N ALA A 65 -8.93 13.89 -0.06
CA ALA A 65 -9.43 15.09 0.59
C ALA A 65 -8.29 15.85 1.30
N LEU A 66 -7.40 15.14 2.00
CA LEU A 66 -6.20 15.73 2.60
C LEU A 66 -5.29 16.37 1.55
N ILE A 67 -5.07 15.70 0.41
CA ILE A 67 -4.27 16.25 -0.70
C ILE A 67 -4.90 17.52 -1.28
N LEU A 68 -6.23 17.60 -1.39
CA LEU A 68 -6.90 18.83 -1.83
C LEU A 68 -6.77 19.97 -0.80
N LEU A 69 -6.77 19.66 0.49
CA LEU A 69 -6.51 20.63 1.55
C LEU A 69 -5.08 21.16 1.48
N ASP A 70 -4.09 20.29 1.27
CA ASP A 70 -2.70 20.71 1.11
C ASP A 70 -2.51 21.57 -0.15
N LEU A 71 -3.13 21.19 -1.26
CA LEU A 71 -3.17 22.03 -2.46
C LEU A 71 -3.77 23.41 -2.18
N ALA A 72 -4.86 23.47 -1.41
CA ALA A 72 -5.48 24.72 -1.00
C ALA A 72 -4.55 25.56 -0.08
N ARG A 73 -3.83 24.92 0.84
CA ARG A 73 -2.91 25.58 1.77
C ARG A 73 -1.63 26.10 1.10
N CYS A 74 -1.07 25.34 0.17
CA CYS A 74 0.13 25.73 -0.58
C CYS A 74 -0.13 26.90 -1.54
N GLY A 75 -1.39 27.14 -1.91
CA GLY A 75 -1.74 28.16 -2.89
C GLY A 75 -1.37 27.74 -4.31
N TRP A 76 -1.29 28.73 -5.22
CA TRP A 76 -1.10 28.48 -6.66
C TRP A 76 0.21 29.01 -7.22
N ASP A 77 1.01 29.71 -6.40
CA ASP A 77 2.24 30.39 -6.82
C ASP A 77 3.41 29.42 -7.02
N ASP A 78 3.50 28.38 -6.20
CA ASP A 78 4.53 27.35 -6.30
C ASP A 78 4.08 26.21 -7.23
N SER A 79 4.45 26.31 -8.50
CA SER A 79 4.16 25.30 -9.51
C SER A 79 4.72 23.90 -9.16
N GLY A 80 5.80 23.81 -8.40
CA GLY A 80 6.41 22.56 -7.96
C GLY A 80 5.53 21.85 -6.94
N LEU A 81 5.11 22.57 -5.90
CA LEU A 81 4.20 22.03 -4.87
C LEU A 81 2.83 21.68 -5.46
N VAL A 82 2.28 22.52 -6.33
CA VAL A 82 1.03 22.24 -7.04
C VAL A 82 1.16 20.96 -7.86
N SER A 83 2.23 20.80 -8.63
CA SER A 83 2.47 19.60 -9.43
C SER A 83 2.62 18.34 -8.56
N ALA A 84 3.32 18.45 -7.42
CA ALA A 84 3.48 17.37 -6.46
C ALA A 84 2.13 16.91 -5.87
N CYS A 85 1.30 17.86 -5.41
CA CYS A 85 -0.05 17.56 -4.91
C CYS A 85 -0.93 16.92 -5.99
N MET A 86 -0.87 17.45 -7.22
CA MET A 86 -1.59 16.89 -8.37
C MET A 86 -1.16 15.46 -8.69
N SER A 87 0.14 15.15 -8.61
CA SER A 87 0.65 13.79 -8.81
C SER A 87 0.16 12.86 -7.70
N ALA A 88 0.32 13.30 -6.45
CA ALA A 88 -0.10 12.55 -5.27
C ALA A 88 -1.59 12.19 -5.31
N PHE A 89 -2.45 13.10 -5.78
CA PHE A 89 -3.88 12.86 -5.92
C PHE A 89 -4.21 11.64 -6.80
N TYR A 90 -3.38 11.30 -7.80
CA TYR A 90 -3.63 10.17 -8.70
C TYR A 90 -2.84 8.90 -8.38
N GLN A 91 -1.82 8.98 -7.53
CA GLN A 91 -0.95 7.85 -7.22
C GLN A 91 -1.43 7.11 -5.97
N HIS A 92 -1.64 5.79 -6.09
CA HIS A 92 -2.09 4.94 -4.98
C HIS A 92 -1.13 4.96 -3.80
N LEU A 93 0.18 4.83 -4.07
CA LEU A 93 1.19 4.91 -3.01
C LEU A 93 1.08 6.21 -2.24
N SER A 94 1.01 7.35 -2.94
CA SER A 94 0.90 8.66 -2.29
C SER A 94 -0.34 8.75 -1.41
N ARG A 95 -1.50 8.28 -1.87
CA ARG A 95 -2.71 8.24 -1.03
C ARG A 95 -2.53 7.35 0.20
N GLY A 96 -1.95 6.17 0.02
CA GLY A 96 -1.68 5.25 1.12
C GLY A 96 -0.67 5.83 2.13
N LEU A 97 0.31 6.64 1.70
CA LEU A 97 1.19 7.38 2.60
C LEU A 97 0.43 8.39 3.46
N TYR A 98 -0.54 9.11 2.88
CA TYR A 98 -1.40 10.01 3.66
C TYR A 98 -2.24 9.25 4.68
N VAL A 99 -2.79 8.08 4.31
CA VAL A 99 -3.53 7.21 5.25
C VAL A 99 -2.62 6.80 6.41
N LYS A 100 -1.46 6.20 6.10
CA LYS A 100 -0.52 5.71 7.13
C LYS A 100 -0.02 6.84 8.03
N ALA A 101 0.28 8.02 7.47
CA ALA A 101 0.73 9.17 8.25
C ALA A 101 -0.34 9.65 9.23
N TYR A 102 -1.61 9.61 8.86
CA TYR A 102 -2.72 9.99 9.73
C TYR A 102 -3.03 8.91 10.79
N ASP A 103 -3.03 7.64 10.39
CA ASP A 103 -3.26 6.49 11.29
C ASP A 103 -2.14 6.34 12.34
N GLY A 104 -0.91 6.68 11.97
CA GLY A 104 0.26 6.61 12.86
C GLY A 104 0.24 7.63 14.00
N ALA A 105 -0.64 8.63 13.94
CA ALA A 105 -0.78 9.71 14.91
C ALA A 105 0.57 10.28 15.42
N PRO A 106 1.47 10.71 14.52
CA PRO A 106 2.80 11.17 14.89
C PRO A 106 2.72 12.43 15.76
N ALA A 107 3.60 12.49 16.76
CA ALA A 107 3.65 13.58 17.73
C ALA A 107 4.25 14.87 17.14
N ASP A 108 5.17 14.74 16.18
CA ASP A 108 5.84 15.88 15.55
C ASP A 108 6.19 15.64 14.06
N LEU A 109 6.65 16.70 13.41
CA LEU A 109 7.03 16.67 11.99
C LEU A 109 8.26 15.77 11.72
N ALA A 110 9.16 15.61 12.69
CA ALA A 110 10.33 14.75 12.52
C ALA A 110 9.92 13.27 12.47
N GLU A 111 8.94 12.88 13.29
CA GLU A 111 8.35 11.55 13.27
C GLU A 111 7.58 11.30 11.96
N VAL A 112 6.82 12.28 11.47
CA VAL A 112 6.19 12.21 10.13
C VAL A 112 7.24 11.95 9.06
N HIS A 113 8.34 12.71 9.06
CA HIS A 113 9.42 12.53 8.07
C HIS A 113 10.06 11.15 8.16
N GLY A 114 10.46 10.71 9.37
CA GLY A 114 11.07 9.41 9.56
C GLY A 114 10.16 8.26 9.11
N TYR A 115 8.87 8.34 9.42
CA TYR A 115 7.89 7.34 9.06
C TYR A 115 7.61 7.31 7.54
N ILE A 116 7.39 8.49 6.93
CA ILE A 116 7.11 8.60 5.49
C ILE A 116 8.34 8.23 4.65
N ASP A 117 9.56 8.60 5.05
CA ASP A 117 10.77 8.31 4.26
C ASP A 117 11.04 6.81 4.14
N VAL A 118 10.72 6.04 5.18
CA VAL A 118 10.76 4.57 5.12
C VAL A 118 9.68 4.04 4.16
N LEU A 119 8.46 4.55 4.29
CA LEU A 119 7.32 4.09 3.51
C LEU A 119 7.29 4.61 2.07
N ARG A 120 8.10 5.60 1.68
CA ARG A 120 8.09 6.16 0.32
C ARG A 120 8.78 5.26 -0.70
N ARG A 121 9.63 4.32 -0.27
CA ARG A 121 10.41 3.46 -1.18
C ARG A 121 9.50 2.41 -1.83
N ASP A 122 9.26 2.52 -3.14
CA ASP A 122 8.45 1.56 -3.91
C ASP A 122 9.00 0.12 -3.81
N LEU A 123 10.32 0.00 -3.77
CA LEU A 123 11.05 -1.25 -3.61
C LEU A 123 12.19 -1.03 -2.62
N TYR A 124 12.45 -1.99 -1.75
CA TYR A 124 13.65 -1.99 -0.91
C TYR A 124 14.35 -3.35 -0.96
N LEU A 125 15.67 -3.31 -0.80
CA LEU A 125 16.51 -4.50 -0.74
C LEU A 125 16.65 -4.91 0.72
N GLU A 126 16.28 -6.14 1.04
CA GLU A 126 16.50 -6.71 2.37
C GLU A 126 16.94 -8.17 2.22
N GLY A 127 17.89 -8.59 3.05
CA GLY A 127 18.37 -9.97 3.07
C GLY A 127 19.68 -10.13 3.84
N PRO A 128 20.06 -11.37 4.21
CA PRO A 128 21.36 -11.63 4.83
C PRO A 128 22.49 -11.14 3.90
N THR A 129 23.60 -10.67 4.49
CA THR A 129 24.78 -10.22 3.75
C THR A 129 25.12 -11.20 2.63
N ASP A 130 25.13 -10.70 1.38
CA ASP A 130 25.35 -11.40 0.09
C ASP A 130 24.12 -11.88 -0.70
N VAL A 131 22.89 -11.70 -0.20
CA VAL A 131 21.66 -11.91 -1.00
C VAL A 131 20.64 -10.80 -0.75
N ASP A 132 20.49 -9.89 -1.71
CA ASP A 132 19.45 -8.86 -1.67
C ASP A 132 18.15 -9.38 -2.29
N TRP A 133 17.07 -9.45 -1.52
CA TRP A 133 15.73 -9.69 -2.04
C TRP A 133 15.04 -8.36 -2.29
N VAL A 134 14.37 -8.22 -3.44
CA VAL A 134 13.55 -7.05 -3.74
C VAL A 134 12.19 -7.21 -3.07
N PHE A 135 11.94 -6.42 -2.02
CA PHE A 135 10.64 -6.33 -1.38
C PHE A 135 9.83 -5.17 -1.94
N ARG A 136 8.52 -5.38 -2.08
CA ARG A 136 7.60 -4.33 -2.47
C ARG A 136 7.22 -3.48 -1.26
N ASN A 137 6.84 -2.25 -1.57
CA ASN A 137 6.33 -1.31 -0.59
C ASN A 137 5.13 -1.90 0.17
N ALA A 138 5.19 -1.92 1.50
CA ALA A 138 4.15 -2.48 2.34
C ALA A 138 2.76 -1.81 2.13
N VAL A 139 2.72 -0.53 1.77
CA VAL A 139 1.47 0.19 1.47
C VAL A 139 0.82 -0.31 0.18
N LEU A 140 1.64 -0.60 -0.84
CA LEU A 140 1.17 -1.18 -2.11
C LEU A 140 0.79 -2.65 -1.93
N ASP A 141 1.58 -3.40 -1.17
CA ASP A 141 1.31 -4.81 -0.87
C ASP A 141 0.03 -4.97 -0.03
N ASP A 142 -0.18 -4.17 1.03
CA ASP A 142 -1.42 -4.19 1.82
C ASP A 142 -2.66 -3.96 0.93
N ARG A 143 -2.56 -3.01 0.00
CA ARG A 143 -3.61 -2.69 -0.96
C ARG A 143 -3.86 -3.83 -1.95
N GLU A 144 -2.81 -4.42 -2.53
CA GLU A 144 -2.92 -5.54 -3.45
C GLU A 144 -3.44 -6.80 -2.73
N MET A 145 -3.01 -7.04 -1.49
CA MET A 145 -3.42 -8.18 -0.66
C MET A 145 -4.86 -8.08 -0.17
N ALA A 146 -5.41 -6.88 0.00
CA ALA A 146 -6.85 -6.71 0.21
C ALA A 146 -7.65 -7.24 -1.00
N SER A 147 -7.09 -7.10 -2.21
CA SER A 147 -7.68 -7.61 -3.46
C SER A 147 -7.36 -9.09 -3.71
N MET A 148 -6.14 -9.52 -3.39
CA MET A 148 -5.58 -10.85 -3.63
C MET A 148 -5.35 -11.56 -2.30
N SER A 149 -6.21 -12.51 -1.95
CA SER A 149 -6.20 -13.24 -0.68
C SER A 149 -4.83 -13.52 -0.05
N ARG A 150 -4.71 -13.22 1.25
CA ARG A 150 -3.77 -13.90 2.16
C ARG A 150 -4.17 -15.37 2.27
N TRP A 151 -3.47 -16.25 1.56
CA TRP A 151 -3.43 -17.67 1.90
C TRP A 151 -2.73 -17.83 3.26
N LYS A 152 -3.47 -17.74 4.36
CA LYS A 152 -3.10 -18.44 5.60
C LYS A 152 -4.11 -19.55 5.80
N VAL A 153 -3.81 -20.70 5.20
CA VAL A 153 -4.26 -21.99 5.75
C VAL A 153 -3.76 -22.02 7.18
N GLY A 154 -4.68 -22.21 8.12
CA GLY A 154 -4.37 -22.31 9.54
C GLY A 154 -3.34 -23.40 9.77
N SER A 155 -2.19 -23.04 10.34
CA SER A 155 -1.31 -24.00 11.00
C SER A 155 -1.67 -24.01 12.48
N ASP A 156 -2.86 -24.54 12.78
CA ASP A 156 -3.15 -25.07 14.10
C ASP A 156 -3.71 -26.49 13.90
N THR A 157 -2.78 -27.41 13.73
CA THR A 157 -2.89 -28.83 14.06
C THR A 157 -1.46 -29.35 14.03
N GLY A 158 -0.90 -29.57 15.22
CA GLY A 158 0.37 -30.25 15.35
C GLY A 158 0.30 -31.59 14.64
N LEU A 159 1.26 -31.84 13.75
CA LEU A 159 1.79 -33.16 13.40
C LEU A 159 2.96 -32.96 12.41
N GLY A 160 4.17 -33.25 12.89
CA GLY A 160 5.29 -33.69 12.06
C GLY A 160 6.11 -32.62 11.36
N GLN A 161 7.19 -32.17 12.01
CA GLN A 161 8.38 -31.70 11.32
C GLN A 161 8.82 -32.77 10.31
N ARG A 162 8.59 -32.53 9.01
CA ARG A 162 9.28 -33.28 7.96
C ARG A 162 10.60 -32.58 7.66
N ARG A 163 11.69 -33.27 7.98
CA ARG A 163 13.06 -32.89 7.57
C ARG A 163 13.10 -32.71 6.06
N VAL A 164 13.62 -31.58 5.61
CA VAL A 164 14.03 -31.40 4.22
C VAL A 164 15.29 -32.25 4.00
N PRO A 165 15.36 -33.11 2.96
CA PRO A 165 16.59 -33.84 2.66
C PRO A 165 17.69 -32.86 2.25
N GLN A 166 18.84 -32.91 2.92
CA GLN A 166 20.03 -32.22 2.45
C GLN A 166 20.46 -32.82 1.10
N LEU A 167 20.37 -32.03 0.03
CA LEU A 167 21.04 -32.32 -1.23
C LEU A 167 22.55 -32.11 -1.01
N SER A 168 23.26 -33.21 -0.75
CA SER A 168 24.71 -33.22 -0.70
C SER A 168 25.27 -33.03 -2.10
N THR A 169 25.99 -31.94 -2.34
CA THR A 169 26.82 -31.75 -3.52
C THR A 169 28.07 -32.62 -3.39
N SER A 170 28.06 -33.81 -3.99
CA SER A 170 29.28 -34.59 -4.20
C SER A 170 29.85 -34.32 -5.59
N ARG A 171 30.99 -33.61 -5.65
CA ARG A 171 32.00 -33.82 -6.70
C ARG A 171 33.31 -34.15 -6.00
N THR A 172 33.63 -35.44 -5.97
CA THR A 172 34.95 -36.00 -6.31
C THR A 172 34.95 -37.50 -6.01
N GLY A 173 35.37 -38.28 -7.01
CA GLY A 173 36.29 -39.39 -6.77
C GLY A 173 35.69 -40.75 -6.39
N THR A 174 35.76 -41.62 -7.39
CA THR A 174 36.17 -43.03 -7.30
C THR A 174 35.10 -44.10 -7.07
N TRP A 175 34.90 -44.84 -8.15
CA TRP A 175 34.22 -46.13 -8.26
C TRP A 175 34.96 -47.22 -7.47
N CYS A 176 34.23 -48.03 -6.69
CA CYS A 176 34.53 -49.45 -6.54
C CYS A 176 33.34 -50.28 -6.01
N ARG A 177 33.29 -51.52 -6.49
CA ARG A 177 32.24 -52.56 -6.56
C ARG A 177 31.54 -53.03 -5.26
N PRO A 178 30.41 -53.76 -5.38
CA PRO A 178 29.66 -54.33 -4.26
C PRO A 178 30.30 -55.63 -3.74
N ALA A 179 30.22 -55.85 -2.43
CA ALA A 179 30.55 -57.12 -1.80
C ALA A 179 29.40 -57.62 -0.93
N MET A 180 29.19 -58.93 -1.01
CA MET A 180 28.10 -59.73 -0.49
C MET A 180 28.04 -59.81 1.04
N ARG A 181 26.84 -60.19 1.51
CA ARG A 181 26.53 -60.67 2.87
C ARG A 181 27.52 -61.73 3.36
N SER A 182 27.83 -61.69 4.66
CA SER A 182 28.08 -62.87 5.50
C SER A 182 28.00 -62.47 6.97
N GLY A 183 27.31 -63.28 7.78
CA GLY A 183 27.16 -63.14 9.22
C GLY A 183 25.71 -63.21 9.65
#